data_AF-A0AA39PWJ5-F1
#
_entry.id   AF-A0AA39PWJ5-F1
#
_cell.length_a   1.000
_cell.length_b   1.000
_cell.length_c   1.000
_cell.angle_alpha   90.00
_cell.angle_beta   90.00
_cell.angle_gamma   90.00
#
_symmetry.space_group_name_H-M   'P 1'
#
loop_
_entity.id
_entity.type
_entity.pdbx_description
1 polymer ?
#
loop_
_entity_poly.entity_id
_entity_poly.type
_entity_poly.pdbx_seq_one_letter_code
_entity_poly.pdbx_strand_id
1 'polypeptide(L)'
;MQTLLRSRLSFLVVRAAKPSLRSLITRTPLPQRRTYAKKAQSTSTLQPGSQQPLTKATDIAEHDKCQEKMKNHDCADAAARASGRVTPALLANVRVQGQKLEQVATVGVRDGSMLVVTVFEEDNLKHVEAAIYDAKIPSITPQRQDTRTLRIPVPKPTLDAKSSVVTAAGKKAEEARVQCRKLHQTSVKKGKYEKRSVELEVFQDLLDKYVSEIDKILVDMKKMLGVLR
;
A
#
# COMPACT_ATOMS: atom_id res chain seq x y z
N MET A 1 92.68 -73.48 -66.65
CA MET A 1 93.46 -72.22 -66.59
C MET A 1 92.55 -71.08 -66.98
N GLN A 2 92.49 -70.05 -66.11
CA GLN A 2 92.36 -68.60 -66.40
C GLN A 2 91.33 -68.16 -67.48
N THR A 3 90.36 -67.29 -67.23
CA THR A 3 90.45 -65.90 -66.70
C THR A 3 88.99 -65.38 -66.51
N LEU A 4 88.66 -64.69 -65.40
CA LEU A 4 88.51 -63.22 -65.29
C LEU A 4 87.52 -62.62 -66.32
N LEU A 5 86.65 -61.65 -66.06
CA LEU A 5 86.24 -60.84 -64.91
C LEU A 5 85.18 -59.89 -65.49
N ARG A 6 84.06 -59.68 -64.77
CA ARG A 6 83.19 -58.49 -64.67
C ARG A 6 83.03 -57.47 -65.83
N SER A 7 81.81 -56.89 -65.82
CA SER A 7 81.38 -55.57 -66.31
C SER A 7 80.57 -55.62 -67.62
N ARG A 8 79.46 -54.90 -67.80
CA ARG A 8 78.94 -53.69 -67.15
C ARG A 8 77.41 -53.75 -67.04
N LEU A 9 76.87 -53.40 -65.87
CA LEU A 9 75.48 -52.95 -65.75
C LEU A 9 75.31 -51.66 -66.56
N SER A 10 74.41 -51.67 -67.54
CA SER A 10 73.90 -50.47 -68.19
C SER A 10 72.59 -50.09 -67.52
N PHE A 11 72.67 -49.13 -66.60
CA PHE A 11 71.52 -48.45 -66.02
C PHE A 11 70.83 -47.62 -67.11
N LEU A 12 69.69 -48.10 -67.62
CA LEU A 12 68.82 -47.33 -68.50
C LEU A 12 67.96 -46.39 -67.63
N VAL A 13 68.34 -45.12 -67.53
CA VAL A 13 67.56 -44.08 -66.84
C VAL A 13 66.35 -43.73 -67.69
N VAL A 14 65.17 -44.26 -67.34
CA VAL A 14 63.89 -43.86 -67.90
C VAL A 14 63.51 -42.48 -67.37
N ARG A 15 63.62 -41.46 -68.24
CA ARG A 15 63.32 -40.06 -67.94
C ARG A 15 61.79 -39.86 -68.01
N ALA A 16 61.12 -39.97 -66.87
CA ALA A 16 59.68 -39.71 -66.75
C ALA A 16 59.34 -38.24 -67.07
N ALA A 17 58.39 -38.02 -67.98
CA ALA A 17 57.85 -36.71 -68.32
C ALA A 17 57.02 -36.16 -67.14
N LYS A 18 57.36 -34.97 -66.64
CA LYS A 18 56.58 -34.26 -65.61
C LYS A 18 55.26 -33.76 -66.22
N PRO A 19 54.08 -34.12 -65.69
CA PRO A 19 52.82 -33.53 -66.15
C PRO A 19 52.74 -32.06 -65.72
N SER A 20 52.41 -31.18 -66.66
CA SER A 20 52.18 -29.75 -66.41
C SER A 20 50.93 -29.57 -65.53
N LEU A 21 51.14 -29.24 -64.26
CA LEU A 21 50.07 -28.85 -63.35
C LEU A 21 49.62 -27.42 -63.69
N ARG A 22 48.75 -27.28 -64.71
CA ARG A 22 47.94 -26.09 -64.87
C ARG A 22 46.83 -26.15 -63.81
N SER A 23 47.10 -25.58 -62.64
CA SER A 23 46.13 -25.49 -61.55
C SER A 23 44.87 -24.78 -62.04
N LEU A 24 43.77 -25.52 -62.12
CA LEU A 24 42.44 -24.92 -62.26
C LEU A 24 42.17 -24.18 -60.95
N ILE A 25 42.45 -22.88 -60.92
CA ILE A 25 42.01 -21.99 -59.85
C ILE A 25 40.49 -21.87 -60.00
N THR A 26 39.76 -22.83 -59.46
CA THR A 26 38.33 -22.66 -59.21
C THR A 26 38.20 -21.66 -58.09
N ARG A 27 37.82 -20.41 -58.40
CA ARG A 27 37.45 -19.42 -57.39
C ARG A 27 36.27 -19.98 -56.61
N THR A 28 36.51 -20.54 -55.42
CA THR A 28 35.43 -20.85 -54.48
C THR A 28 34.80 -19.52 -54.07
N PRO A 29 33.48 -19.31 -54.28
CA PRO A 29 32.85 -18.08 -53.83
C PRO A 29 32.91 -18.03 -52.31
N LEU A 30 33.37 -16.91 -51.76
CA LEU A 30 33.38 -16.69 -50.32
C LEU A 30 31.96 -16.86 -49.76
N PRO A 31 31.78 -17.53 -48.60
CA PRO A 31 30.45 -17.71 -48.03
C PRO A 31 29.86 -16.33 -47.70
N GLN A 32 28.72 -16.02 -48.31
CA GLN A 32 28.02 -14.77 -48.03
C GLN A 32 27.66 -14.73 -46.54
N ARG A 33 28.13 -13.69 -45.84
CA ARG A 33 27.87 -13.49 -44.42
C ARG A 33 26.36 -13.31 -44.24
N ARG A 34 25.66 -14.33 -43.70
CA ARG A 34 24.25 -14.23 -43.35
C ARG A 34 24.08 -13.10 -42.34
N THR A 35 23.68 -11.92 -42.79
CA THR A 35 23.21 -10.87 -41.91
C THR A 35 21.86 -11.32 -41.40
N TYR A 36 21.79 -11.76 -40.15
CA TYR A 36 20.51 -11.95 -39.48
C TYR A 36 19.89 -10.56 -39.31
N ALA A 37 19.05 -10.15 -40.27
CA ALA A 37 18.19 -9.00 -40.10
C ALA A 37 17.22 -9.34 -38.97
N LYS A 38 17.51 -8.88 -37.75
CA LYS A 38 16.54 -8.93 -36.66
C LYS A 38 15.32 -8.16 -37.14
N LYS A 39 14.19 -8.85 -37.32
CA LYS A 39 12.92 -8.18 -37.63
C LYS A 39 12.70 -7.12 -36.55
N ALA A 40 12.50 -5.87 -36.97
CA ALA A 40 12.19 -4.78 -36.06
C ALA A 40 10.92 -5.18 -35.29
N GLN A 41 11.06 -5.41 -33.99
CA GLN A 41 9.90 -5.59 -33.12
C GLN A 41 9.19 -4.25 -33.01
N SER A 42 7.86 -4.25 -33.13
CA SER A 42 7.07 -3.04 -33.03
C SER A 42 7.29 -2.38 -31.66
N THR A 43 7.83 -1.16 -31.67
CA THR A 43 8.05 -0.36 -30.45
C THR A 43 6.76 0.17 -29.84
N SER A 44 5.60 -0.03 -30.48
CA SER A 44 4.29 0.46 -30.04
C SER A 44 3.81 -0.15 -28.72
N THR A 45 4.35 -1.29 -28.29
CA THR A 45 3.94 -1.98 -27.06
C THR A 45 4.97 -1.93 -25.94
N LEU A 46 6.08 -1.20 -26.13
CA LEU A 46 7.10 -1.04 -25.09
C LEU A 46 6.68 0.09 -24.15
N GLN A 47 6.06 -0.26 -23.02
CA GLN A 47 5.87 0.68 -21.93
C GLN A 47 7.21 0.94 -21.21
N PRO A 48 7.57 2.20 -20.94
CA PRO A 48 8.71 2.55 -20.09
C PRO A 48 8.61 1.82 -18.75
N GLY A 49 9.75 1.43 -18.17
CA GLY A 49 9.78 0.65 -16.92
C GLY A 49 8.93 1.26 -15.80
N SER A 50 8.89 2.59 -15.69
CA SER A 50 8.08 3.30 -14.69
C SER A 50 6.56 3.18 -14.86
N GLN A 51 6.07 2.73 -16.02
CA GLN A 51 4.64 2.61 -16.34
C GLN A 51 4.16 1.15 -16.42
N GLN A 52 5.03 0.17 -16.13
CA GLN A 52 4.63 -1.22 -16.20
C GLN A 52 3.74 -1.58 -15.00
N PRO A 53 2.50 -2.07 -15.21
CA PRO A 53 1.66 -2.50 -14.10
C PRO A 53 2.27 -3.76 -13.43
N LEU A 54 1.92 -4.02 -12.16
CA LEU A 54 2.27 -5.28 -11.51
C LEU A 54 1.71 -6.45 -12.33
N THR A 55 2.59 -7.29 -12.87
CA THR A 55 2.19 -8.39 -13.77
C THR A 55 2.00 -9.72 -13.04
N LYS A 56 2.55 -9.87 -11.83
CA LYS A 56 2.44 -11.10 -11.04
C LYS A 56 1.23 -11.03 -10.12
N ALA A 57 0.36 -12.03 -10.20
CA ALA A 57 -0.84 -12.14 -9.36
C ALA A 57 -0.54 -12.16 -7.84
N THR A 58 0.63 -12.66 -7.46
CA THR A 58 1.11 -12.66 -6.07
C THR A 58 1.35 -11.26 -5.54
N ASP A 59 1.94 -10.40 -6.36
CA ASP A 59 2.40 -9.08 -5.95
C ASP A 59 1.20 -8.11 -5.87
N ILE A 60 0.21 -8.29 -6.76
CA ILE A 60 -1.09 -7.62 -6.69
C ILE A 60 -1.82 -7.97 -5.38
N ALA A 61 -1.89 -9.26 -5.03
CA ALA A 61 -2.55 -9.69 -3.81
C ALA A 61 -1.81 -9.19 -2.54
N GLU A 62 -0.49 -9.05 -2.57
CA GLU A 62 0.28 -8.46 -1.48
C GLU A 62 0.06 -6.94 -1.37
N HIS A 63 0.00 -6.25 -2.51
CA HIS A 63 -0.33 -4.84 -2.61
C HIS A 63 -1.71 -4.55 -2.01
N ASP A 64 -2.73 -5.33 -2.37
CA ASP A 64 -4.10 -5.15 -1.88
C ASP A 64 -4.19 -5.40 -0.36
N LYS A 65 -3.52 -6.44 0.13
CA LYS A 65 -3.42 -6.70 1.58
C LYS A 65 -2.70 -5.60 2.34
N CYS A 66 -1.67 -5.01 1.74
CA CYS A 66 -0.95 -3.88 2.30
C CYS A 66 -1.88 -2.66 2.38
N GLN A 67 -2.61 -2.39 1.31
CA GLN A 67 -3.56 -1.29 1.19
C GLN A 67 -4.71 -1.41 2.20
N GLU A 68 -5.32 -2.58 2.36
CA GLU A 68 -6.38 -2.81 3.35
C GLU A 68 -5.89 -2.56 4.77
N LYS A 69 -4.69 -3.05 5.11
CA LYS A 69 -4.11 -2.84 6.44
C LYS A 69 -3.80 -1.37 6.70
N MET A 70 -3.33 -0.64 5.70
CA MET A 70 -3.08 0.80 5.80
C MET A 70 -4.37 1.60 5.99
N LYS A 71 -5.47 1.22 5.32
CA LYS A 71 -6.80 1.85 5.51
C LYS A 71 -7.35 1.69 6.92
N ASN A 72 -7.07 0.57 7.57
CA ASN A 72 -7.58 0.27 8.91
C ASN A 72 -6.83 1.02 10.04
N HIS A 73 -5.83 1.87 9.73
CA HIS A 73 -5.12 2.64 10.73
C HIS A 73 -5.85 3.98 11.00
N ASP A 74 -6.66 3.96 12.07
CA ASP A 74 -7.72 4.92 12.40
C ASP A 74 -7.25 6.32 12.82
N CYS A 75 -6.80 7.13 11.85
CA CYS A 75 -6.74 8.58 12.03
C CYS A 75 -8.14 9.23 11.94
N ALA A 76 -9.10 8.59 11.25
CA ALA A 76 -10.47 9.07 11.09
C ALA A 76 -11.24 9.14 12.43
N ASP A 77 -11.11 8.12 13.28
CA ASP A 77 -11.72 8.11 14.61
C ASP A 77 -11.15 9.17 15.55
N ALA A 78 -9.90 9.57 15.33
CA ALA A 78 -9.29 10.67 16.06
C ALA A 78 -9.87 12.02 15.60
N ALA A 79 -10.11 12.18 14.30
CA ALA A 79 -10.73 13.38 13.73
C ALA A 79 -12.19 13.56 14.18
N ALA A 80 -12.98 12.47 14.22
CA ALA A 80 -14.35 12.50 14.72
C ALA A 80 -14.43 12.95 16.19
N ARG A 81 -13.52 12.46 17.04
CA ARG A 81 -13.41 12.87 18.45
C ARG A 81 -12.94 14.32 18.63
N ALA A 82 -12.10 14.81 17.73
CA ALA A 82 -11.49 16.13 17.82
C ALA A 82 -12.36 17.26 17.23
N SER A 83 -13.34 16.97 16.37
CA SER A 83 -14.17 18.01 15.74
C SER A 83 -15.00 18.84 16.73
N GLY A 84 -15.10 18.43 18.01
CA GLY A 84 -16.01 19.05 18.98
C GLY A 84 -17.48 18.97 18.59
N ARG A 85 -17.77 18.25 17.49
CA ARG A 85 -19.12 17.97 17.02
C ARG A 85 -19.62 16.74 17.75
N VAL A 86 -20.79 16.91 18.34
CA VAL A 86 -21.47 15.86 19.06
C VAL A 86 -22.01 14.85 18.06
N THR A 87 -21.50 13.61 18.15
CA THR A 87 -21.93 12.49 17.32
C THR A 87 -22.62 11.45 18.20
N PRO A 88 -23.59 10.69 17.66
CA PRO A 88 -24.27 9.62 18.41
C PRO A 88 -23.30 8.51 18.85
N ALA A 89 -22.15 8.38 18.15
CA ALA A 89 -21.08 7.44 18.51
C ALA A 89 -20.50 7.66 19.92
N LEU A 90 -20.65 8.86 20.51
CA LEU A 90 -20.25 9.12 21.90
C LEU A 90 -20.96 8.21 22.91
N LEU A 91 -22.16 7.74 22.59
CA LEU A 91 -22.95 6.87 23.46
C LEU A 91 -22.91 5.39 23.05
N ALA A 92 -22.08 5.01 22.07
CA ALA A 92 -22.04 3.64 21.54
C ALA A 92 -21.62 2.58 22.58
N ASN A 93 -20.81 2.98 23.57
CA ASN A 93 -20.34 2.08 24.64
C ASN A 93 -21.30 1.97 25.83
N VAL A 94 -22.37 2.78 25.86
CA VAL A 94 -23.33 2.78 26.97
C VAL A 94 -24.19 1.53 26.89
N ARG A 95 -24.27 0.80 28.02
CA ARG A 95 -25.11 -0.38 28.15
C ARG A 95 -26.22 -0.15 29.16
N VAL A 96 -27.45 -0.45 28.76
CA VAL A 96 -28.65 -0.34 29.59
C VAL A 96 -29.11 -1.76 29.90
N GLN A 97 -29.07 -2.16 31.18
CA GLN A 97 -29.46 -3.52 31.61
C GLN A 97 -28.78 -4.65 30.79
N GLY A 98 -27.52 -4.45 30.40
CA GLY A 98 -26.75 -5.41 29.60
C GLY A 98 -26.93 -5.33 28.08
N GLN A 99 -27.91 -4.58 27.58
CA GLN A 99 -28.15 -4.32 26.15
C GLN A 99 -27.46 -3.04 25.69
N LYS A 100 -27.23 -2.89 24.37
CA LYS A 100 -26.66 -1.65 23.80
C LYS A 100 -27.73 -0.56 23.78
N LEU A 101 -27.32 0.70 23.99
CA LEU A 101 -28.24 1.84 23.98
C LEU A 101 -29.07 1.94 22.69
N GLU A 102 -28.48 1.61 21.54
CA GLU A 102 -29.14 1.63 20.22
C GLU A 102 -30.37 0.71 20.12
N GLN A 103 -30.42 -0.35 20.94
CA GLN A 103 -31.53 -1.30 20.96
C GLN A 103 -32.71 -0.80 21.81
N VAL A 104 -32.44 0.10 22.76
CA VAL A 104 -33.41 0.57 23.76
C VAL A 104 -33.89 2.00 23.43
N ALA A 105 -33.08 2.77 22.71
CA ALA A 105 -33.35 4.16 22.39
C ALA A 105 -32.75 4.58 21.04
N THR A 106 -33.38 5.58 20.42
CA THR A 106 -32.83 6.29 19.26
C THR A 106 -32.02 7.50 19.72
N VAL A 107 -30.81 7.66 19.21
CA VAL A 107 -29.93 8.79 19.53
C VAL A 107 -29.87 9.75 18.34
N GLY A 108 -30.28 10.99 18.56
CA GLY A 108 -30.25 12.08 17.59
C GLY A 108 -29.38 13.25 18.05
N VAL A 109 -29.04 14.12 17.09
CA VAL A 109 -28.31 15.37 17.32
C VAL A 109 -29.21 16.51 16.88
N ARG A 110 -29.48 17.49 17.75
CA ARG A 110 -30.33 18.66 17.38
C ARG A 110 -29.49 19.81 16.81
N ASP A 111 -28.53 20.34 17.57
CA ASP A 111 -27.77 21.55 17.14
C ASP A 111 -26.24 21.34 17.19
N GLY A 112 -25.79 20.09 17.05
CA GLY A 112 -24.37 19.71 17.09
C GLY A 112 -23.67 19.91 18.45
N SER A 113 -24.36 20.51 19.43
CA SER A 113 -23.92 20.73 20.82
C SER A 113 -24.75 19.94 21.84
N MET A 114 -25.79 19.25 21.39
CA MET A 114 -26.71 18.52 22.27
C MET A 114 -27.20 17.22 21.62
N LEU A 115 -27.11 16.13 22.39
CA LEU A 115 -27.71 14.84 22.05
C LEU A 115 -29.14 14.79 22.57
N VAL A 116 -30.00 14.19 21.78
CA VAL A 116 -31.36 13.85 22.17
C VAL A 116 -31.47 12.33 22.11
N VAL A 117 -31.78 11.71 23.23
CA VAL A 117 -32.04 10.28 23.32
C VAL A 117 -33.54 10.10 23.52
N THR A 118 -34.17 9.40 22.59
CA THR A 118 -35.60 9.06 22.65
C THR A 118 -35.73 7.57 22.91
N VAL A 119 -36.19 7.21 24.10
CA VAL A 119 -36.34 5.80 24.51
C VAL A 119 -37.54 5.18 23.81
N PHE A 120 -37.57 3.87 23.58
CA PHE A 120 -38.76 3.23 22.99
C PHE A 120 -39.91 3.04 24.00
N GLU A 121 -39.57 2.63 25.21
CA GLU A 121 -40.50 2.40 26.33
C GLU A 121 -40.22 3.37 27.48
N GLU A 122 -41.27 3.89 28.13
CA GLU A 122 -41.14 4.90 29.20
C GLU A 122 -40.48 4.33 30.46
N ASP A 123 -40.71 3.05 30.77
CA ASP A 123 -40.13 2.35 31.92
C ASP A 123 -38.59 2.30 31.86
N ASN A 124 -38.04 2.26 30.64
CA ASN A 124 -36.61 2.20 30.43
C ASN A 124 -35.90 3.53 30.64
N LEU A 125 -36.62 4.65 30.77
CA LEU A 125 -36.00 5.97 30.85
C LEU A 125 -35.10 6.12 32.09
N LYS A 126 -35.53 5.61 33.25
CA LYS A 126 -34.71 5.65 34.48
C LYS A 126 -33.43 4.82 34.33
N HIS A 127 -33.53 3.68 33.65
CA HIS A 127 -32.38 2.79 33.42
C HIS A 127 -31.39 3.39 32.42
N VAL A 128 -31.89 4.09 31.39
CA VAL A 128 -31.06 4.83 30.42
C VAL A 128 -30.33 5.99 31.10
N GLU A 129 -31.03 6.76 31.93
CA GLU A 129 -30.42 7.86 32.70
C GLU A 129 -29.29 7.36 33.61
N ALA A 130 -29.55 6.30 34.40
CA ALA A 130 -28.54 5.68 35.25
C ALA A 130 -27.35 5.14 34.45
N ALA A 131 -27.60 4.45 33.33
CA ALA A 131 -26.54 3.90 32.48
C ALA A 131 -25.63 4.99 31.89
N ILE A 132 -26.17 6.17 31.57
CA ILE A 132 -25.39 7.31 31.08
C ILE A 132 -24.49 7.87 32.18
N TYR A 133 -24.99 7.96 33.42
CA TYR A 133 -24.17 8.33 34.57
C TYR A 133 -23.08 7.29 34.86
N ASP A 134 -23.41 6.00 34.81
CA ASP A 134 -22.49 4.89 35.03
C ASP A 134 -21.38 4.81 33.98
N ALA A 135 -21.68 5.21 32.73
CA ALA A 135 -20.71 5.27 31.65
C ALA A 135 -19.60 6.32 31.88
N LYS A 136 -19.72 7.18 32.91
CA LYS A 136 -18.70 8.17 33.34
C LYS A 136 -18.11 8.98 32.18
N ILE A 137 -18.96 9.37 31.24
CA ILE A 137 -18.51 10.21 30.12
C ILE A 137 -18.15 11.58 30.69
N PRO A 138 -16.95 12.13 30.40
CA PRO A 138 -16.50 13.36 31.05
C PRO A 138 -17.45 14.54 30.81
N SER A 139 -17.88 15.17 31.90
CA SER A 139 -18.62 16.45 31.91
C SER A 139 -19.99 16.44 31.21
N ILE A 140 -20.68 15.30 31.21
CA ILE A 140 -21.99 15.17 30.59
C ILE A 140 -23.04 14.83 31.65
N THR A 141 -24.10 15.65 31.74
CA THR A 141 -25.25 15.41 32.61
C THR A 141 -26.52 15.28 31.78
N PRO A 142 -27.23 14.14 31.82
CA PRO A 142 -28.52 14.01 31.16
C PRO A 142 -29.58 14.87 31.87
N GLN A 143 -30.37 15.60 31.08
CA GLN A 143 -31.52 16.38 31.50
C GLN A 143 -32.80 15.74 30.97
N ARG A 144 -33.69 15.37 31.87
CA ARG A 144 -35.02 14.90 31.50
C ARG A 144 -35.91 16.07 31.10
N GLN A 145 -36.56 15.98 29.94
CA GLN A 145 -37.57 16.96 29.53
C GLN A 145 -38.97 16.35 29.53
N ASP A 146 -39.15 15.24 28.84
CA ASP A 146 -40.45 14.57 28.72
C ASP A 146 -40.43 13.19 29.37
N THR A 147 -41.56 12.48 29.28
CA THR A 147 -41.70 11.10 29.77
C THR A 147 -40.85 10.11 28.99
N ARG A 148 -40.43 10.45 27.76
CA ARG A 148 -39.71 9.55 26.83
C ARG A 148 -38.40 10.13 26.26
N THR A 149 -38.12 11.41 26.49
CA THR A 149 -36.99 12.13 25.88
C THR A 149 -35.98 12.61 26.92
N LEU A 150 -34.70 12.41 26.62
CA LEU A 150 -33.55 12.84 27.41
C LEU A 150 -32.67 13.75 26.57
N ARG A 151 -32.30 14.92 27.10
CA ARG A 151 -31.39 15.86 26.46
C ARG A 151 -30.06 15.86 27.18
N ILE A 152 -28.99 15.86 26.41
CA ILE A 152 -27.64 15.81 26.95
C ILE A 152 -26.86 16.97 26.33
N PRO A 153 -26.71 18.10 27.04
CA PRO A 153 -25.89 19.20 26.60
C PRO A 153 -24.41 18.79 26.69
N VAL A 154 -23.67 18.94 25.59
CA VAL A 154 -22.21 18.71 25.59
C VAL A 154 -21.52 20.07 25.66
N PRO A 155 -20.72 20.33 26.71
CA PRO A 155 -19.99 21.57 26.80
C PRO A 155 -18.92 21.65 25.71
N LYS A 156 -18.65 22.85 25.22
CA LYS A 156 -17.55 23.08 24.27
C LYS A 156 -16.20 22.83 24.98
N PRO A 157 -15.23 22.18 24.33
CA PRO A 157 -13.91 21.97 24.93
C PRO A 157 -13.19 23.30 25.18
N THR A 158 -12.62 23.45 26.38
CA THR A 158 -11.77 24.58 26.79
C THR A 158 -10.43 24.57 26.04
N LEU A 159 -9.66 25.66 26.09
CA LEU A 159 -8.36 25.75 25.39
C LEU A 159 -7.37 24.65 25.85
N ASP A 160 -7.33 24.35 27.14
CA ASP A 160 -6.47 23.28 27.68
C ASP A 160 -6.92 21.88 27.24
N ALA A 161 -8.23 21.67 27.10
CA ALA A 161 -8.77 20.44 26.53
C ALA A 161 -8.44 20.31 25.04
N LYS A 162 -8.45 21.42 24.28
CA LYS A 162 -8.05 21.41 22.86
C LYS A 162 -6.57 21.09 22.69
N SER A 163 -5.68 21.67 23.51
CA SER A 163 -4.23 21.45 23.41
C SER A 163 -3.83 20.01 23.77
N SER A 164 -4.47 19.41 24.78
CA SER A 164 -4.29 18.00 25.13
C SER A 164 -4.78 17.06 24.03
N VAL A 165 -5.91 17.35 23.37
CA VAL A 165 -6.40 16.59 22.21
C VAL A 165 -5.43 16.67 21.04
N VAL A 166 -4.89 17.85 20.71
CA VAL A 166 -3.89 18.00 19.63
C VAL A 166 -2.63 17.19 19.92
N THR A 167 -2.17 17.20 21.18
CA THR A 167 -0.98 16.44 21.59
C THR A 167 -1.22 14.93 21.47
N ALA A 168 -2.39 14.45 21.92
CA ALA A 168 -2.77 13.04 21.79
C ALA A 168 -2.94 12.62 20.33
N ALA A 169 -3.53 13.47 19.49
CA ALA A 169 -3.67 13.22 18.06
C ALA A 169 -2.30 13.16 17.35
N GLY A 170 -1.35 14.02 17.72
CA GLY A 170 0.01 13.98 17.21
C GLY A 170 0.71 12.65 17.51
N LYS A 171 0.58 12.14 18.74
CA LYS A 171 1.11 10.82 19.12
C LYS A 171 0.51 9.69 18.27
N LYS A 172 -0.82 9.68 18.11
CA LYS A 172 -1.53 8.67 17.30
C LYS A 172 -1.13 8.70 15.83
N ALA A 173 -0.96 9.88 15.25
CA ALA A 173 -0.51 10.00 13.87
C ALA A 173 0.93 9.50 13.67
N GLU A 174 1.82 9.74 14.64
CA GLU A 174 3.18 9.19 14.57
C GLU A 174 3.17 7.66 14.70
N GLU A 175 2.34 7.11 15.57
CA GLU A 175 2.12 5.65 15.66
C GLU A 175 1.60 5.09 14.32
N ALA A 176 0.63 5.75 13.68
CA ALA A 176 0.10 5.36 12.37
C ALA A 176 1.16 5.43 11.27
N ARG A 177 1.99 6.47 11.22
CA ARG A 177 3.12 6.59 10.27
C ARG A 177 4.14 5.47 10.46
N VAL A 178 4.50 5.18 11.70
CA VAL A 178 5.42 4.08 12.04
C VAL A 178 4.83 2.73 11.61
N GLN A 179 3.53 2.52 11.82
CA GLN A 179 2.83 1.30 11.39
C GLN A 179 2.81 1.17 9.85
N CYS A 180 2.48 2.23 9.12
CA CYS A 180 2.52 2.23 7.65
C CYS A 180 3.90 1.88 7.12
N ARG A 181 4.96 2.45 7.70
CA ARG A 181 6.35 2.13 7.34
C ARG A 181 6.70 0.67 7.65
N LYS A 182 6.26 0.12 8.78
CA LYS A 182 6.46 -1.30 9.14
C LYS A 182 5.73 -2.24 8.18
N LEU A 183 4.49 -1.92 7.78
CA LEU A 183 3.72 -2.70 6.81
C LEU A 183 4.38 -2.69 5.44
N HIS A 184 4.83 -1.53 4.98
CA HIS A 184 5.59 -1.39 3.75
C HIS A 184 6.86 -2.25 3.78
N GLN A 185 7.71 -2.11 4.81
CA GLN A 185 8.91 -2.92 4.97
C GLN A 185 8.63 -4.42 4.99
N THR A 186 7.53 -4.83 5.64
CA THR A 186 7.13 -6.24 5.70
C THR A 186 6.71 -6.75 4.32
N SER A 187 5.97 -5.96 3.55
CA SER A 187 5.51 -6.32 2.20
C SER A 187 6.67 -6.40 1.22
N VAL A 188 7.60 -5.43 1.26
CA VAL A 188 8.82 -5.43 0.44
C VAL A 188 9.71 -6.65 0.74
N LYS A 189 9.86 -7.02 2.02
CA LYS A 189 10.65 -8.21 2.42
C LYS A 189 10.03 -9.52 1.94
N LYS A 190 8.70 -9.60 1.84
CA LYS A 190 7.98 -10.81 1.40
C LYS A 190 8.14 -11.05 -0.10
N GLY A 191 7.97 -10.00 -0.90
CA GLY A 191 8.12 -10.11 -2.35
C GLY A 191 9.56 -10.23 -2.85
N LYS A 192 10.57 -10.02 -1.98
CA LYS A 192 12.01 -10.13 -2.33
C LYS A 192 12.37 -9.37 -3.62
N TYR A 193 11.82 -8.18 -3.78
CA TYR A 193 11.97 -7.37 -4.98
C TYR A 193 13.42 -6.91 -5.20
N GLU A 194 13.83 -6.80 -6.46
CA GLU A 194 15.16 -6.32 -6.84
C GLU A 194 15.29 -4.79 -6.67
N LYS A 195 16.52 -4.29 -6.53
CA LYS A 195 16.76 -2.85 -6.43
C LYS A 195 16.34 -2.16 -7.74
N ARG A 196 15.46 -1.14 -7.66
CA ARG A 196 14.84 -0.42 -8.80
C ARG A 196 13.81 -1.23 -9.62
N SER A 197 13.17 -2.22 -8.99
CA SER A 197 12.03 -2.88 -9.64
C SER A 197 10.79 -1.97 -9.62
N VAL A 198 9.89 -2.18 -10.58
CA VAL A 198 8.66 -1.40 -10.73
C VAL A 198 7.72 -1.62 -9.54
N GLU A 199 7.71 -2.84 -8.98
CA GLU A 199 6.90 -3.16 -7.82
C GLU A 199 7.29 -2.30 -6.60
N LEU A 200 8.61 -2.06 -6.39
CA LEU A 200 9.07 -1.20 -5.30
C LEU A 200 8.59 0.25 -5.45
N GLU A 201 8.58 0.78 -6.66
CA GLU A 201 8.07 2.14 -6.92
C GLU A 201 6.58 2.23 -6.58
N VAL A 202 5.78 1.22 -6.95
CA VAL A 202 4.34 1.21 -6.63
C VAL A 202 4.10 1.10 -5.11
N PHE A 203 4.84 0.26 -4.40
CA PHE A 203 4.73 0.14 -2.94
C PHE A 203 5.15 1.44 -2.23
N GLN A 204 6.15 2.14 -2.76
CA GLN A 204 6.58 3.43 -2.25
C GLN A 204 5.53 4.51 -2.49
N ASP A 205 4.94 4.57 -3.69
CA ASP A 205 3.85 5.50 -4.01
C ASP A 205 2.63 5.29 -3.11
N LEU A 206 2.30 4.03 -2.77
CA LEU A 206 1.25 3.73 -1.80
C LEU A 206 1.58 4.31 -0.42
N LEU A 207 2.80 4.09 0.08
CA LEU A 207 3.23 4.62 1.37
C LEU A 207 3.08 6.14 1.38
N ASP A 208 3.60 6.82 0.36
CA ASP A 208 3.61 8.28 0.29
C ASP A 208 2.19 8.85 0.23
N LYS A 209 1.27 8.18 -0.48
CA LYS A 209 -0.17 8.54 -0.46
C LYS A 209 -0.74 8.46 0.96
N TYR A 210 -0.59 7.33 1.65
CA TYR A 210 -1.14 7.15 2.99
C TYR A 210 -0.51 8.06 4.05
N VAL A 211 0.80 8.30 3.97
CA VAL A 211 1.47 9.28 4.85
C VAL A 211 0.91 10.69 4.60
N SER A 212 0.70 11.07 3.33
CA SER A 212 0.10 12.36 3.00
C SER A 212 -1.35 12.49 3.50
N GLU A 213 -2.13 11.41 3.47
CA GLU A 213 -3.50 11.37 3.99
C GLU A 213 -3.54 11.55 5.51
N ILE A 214 -2.66 10.87 6.25
CA ILE A 214 -2.51 11.03 7.70
C ILE A 214 -2.19 12.50 8.04
N ASP A 215 -1.29 13.11 7.28
CA ASP A 215 -0.88 14.51 7.50
C ASP A 215 -2.01 15.49 7.20
N LYS A 216 -2.78 15.27 6.13
CA LYS A 216 -3.98 16.06 5.81
C LYS A 216 -5.00 15.98 6.94
N ILE A 217 -5.30 14.77 7.43
CA ILE A 217 -6.25 14.56 8.55
C ILE A 217 -5.79 15.32 9.80
N LEU A 218 -4.49 15.31 10.12
CA LEU A 218 -3.96 16.06 11.25
C LEU A 218 -4.08 17.57 11.08
N VAL A 219 -3.79 18.09 9.88
CA VAL A 219 -3.92 19.51 9.58
C VAL A 219 -5.38 19.94 9.68
N ASP A 220 -6.29 19.19 9.08
CA ASP A 220 -7.72 19.46 9.13
C ASP A 220 -8.25 19.42 10.57
N MET A 221 -7.80 18.47 11.38
CA MET A 221 -8.14 18.40 12.79
C MET A 221 -7.70 19.66 13.57
N LYS A 222 -6.47 20.13 13.34
CA LYS A 222 -5.94 21.34 14.00
C LYS A 222 -6.69 22.61 13.57
N LYS A 223 -7.12 22.68 12.30
CA LYS A 223 -7.97 23.76 11.78
C LYS A 223 -9.36 23.74 12.44
N MET A 224 -9.99 22.57 12.53
CA MET A 224 -11.30 22.42 13.17
C MET A 224 -11.29 22.82 14.65
N LEU A 225 -10.20 22.53 15.38
CA LEU A 225 -10.03 22.94 16.76
C LEU A 225 -9.74 24.45 16.94
N GLY A 226 -9.40 25.15 15.85
CA GLY A 226 -9.03 26.57 15.84
C GLY A 226 -7.64 26.84 16.40
N VAL A 227 -6.77 25.82 16.45
CA VAL A 227 -5.38 25.94 16.91
C VAL A 227 -4.48 26.43 15.77
N LEU A 228 -4.79 26.03 14.53
CA LEU A 228 -4.22 26.60 13.31
C LEU A 228 -5.29 27.46 12.64
N ARG A 229 -4.96 28.73 12.35
CA ARG A 229 -5.75 29.59 11.45
C ARG A 229 -5.37 29.32 10.00
#